data_AF-I9C7K6-F1
#
_entry.id   AF-I9C7K6-F1
#
_cell.length_a   1.000
_cell.length_b   1.000
_cell.length_c   1.000
_cell.angle_alpha   90.00
_cell.angle_beta   90.00
_cell.angle_gamma   90.00
#
_symmetry.space_group_name_H-M   'P 1'
#
loop_
_entity.id
_entity.type
_entity.pdbx_description
1 polymer ?
#
loop_
_entity_poly.entity_id
_entity_poly.type
_entity_poly.pdbx_seq_one_letter_code
_entity_poly.pdbx_strand_id
1 'polypeptide(L)'
;MSNALARVAAREGELLLPGLLRCGHCGRKLHVHYSGKLGRYHCSGARLNHGTERCISVSGLSIDAAIAHEVLRVLKPLGIDAAVKAIETQSSEVTAGERQQRLSLQQARYEAAHARRQYDAVDPANRLVAGELERRWNEALQAVASIETEIAAMVARRPPPLREQEREQLMALGADLERAWLHPAATAATAATCKRILRTALSEVIVRRDGAIIHAVLHWQGGNHTELEVKQRLNAAGRHNPRIPDDAIALMHELARLMPDRQIALLLNRIKVATGNGNAWSQGRVRGFRNHHEIACFREEEWSERGEITLNEAAEIVGVCNMTALRMLRCGTITGRQVCPGAPWVIKTADLAGLSRRKLLAAPLTSNPDQQVFGFQ
;
A
#
# COMPACT_ATOMS: atom_id res chain seq x y z
N MET A 1 -27.12 -18.87 -10.35
CA MET A 1 -27.56 -17.58 -9.77
C MET A 1 -26.35 -16.67 -9.67
N SER A 2 -26.14 -15.86 -10.72
CA SER A 2 -24.97 -15.02 -10.90
C SER A 2 -25.17 -13.70 -10.16
N ASN A 3 -24.58 -13.59 -8.95
CA ASN A 3 -24.54 -12.33 -8.24
C ASN A 3 -23.34 -11.53 -8.79
N ALA A 4 -23.57 -10.79 -9.87
CA ALA A 4 -22.63 -9.78 -10.36
C ALA A 4 -22.50 -8.69 -9.29
N LEU A 5 -21.61 -8.93 -8.32
CA LEU A 5 -21.25 -8.00 -7.26
C LEU A 5 -20.73 -6.72 -7.91
N ALA A 6 -21.57 -5.68 -7.93
CA ALA A 6 -21.19 -4.34 -8.32
C ALA A 6 -19.87 -3.97 -7.63
N ARG A 7 -18.80 -3.84 -8.42
CA ARG A 7 -17.46 -3.45 -7.97
C ARG A 7 -17.56 -2.01 -7.45
N VAL A 8 -17.65 -1.87 -6.13
CA VAL A 8 -17.60 -0.55 -5.47
C VAL A 8 -16.31 0.15 -5.86
N ALA A 9 -16.42 1.43 -6.24
CA ALA A 9 -15.30 2.27 -6.68
C ALA A 9 -14.11 2.25 -5.71
N ALA A 10 -12.90 2.43 -6.26
CA ALA A 10 -11.69 2.54 -5.45
C ALA A 10 -11.77 3.79 -4.57
N ARG A 11 -12.01 3.61 -3.27
CA ARG A 11 -12.01 4.70 -2.29
C ARG A 11 -10.59 5.24 -2.09
N GLU A 12 -10.49 6.54 -1.85
CA GLU A 12 -9.25 7.21 -1.48
C GLU A 12 -8.68 6.63 -0.17
N GLY A 13 -7.34 6.50 -0.10
CA GLY A 13 -6.61 5.97 1.06
C GLY A 13 -5.44 5.06 0.67
N GLU A 14 -4.47 4.89 1.56
CA GLU A 14 -3.23 4.15 1.27
C GLU A 14 -3.43 2.62 1.26
N LEU A 15 -4.47 2.12 1.92
CA LEU A 15 -4.76 0.69 1.97
C LEU A 15 -5.27 0.11 0.65
N LEU A 16 -4.73 -1.03 0.25
CA LEU A 16 -4.89 -1.62 -1.09
C LEU A 16 -6.06 -2.62 -1.19
N LEU A 17 -6.37 -3.32 -0.10
CA LEU A 17 -7.40 -4.36 -0.08
C LEU A 17 -8.82 -3.98 0.42
N PRO A 18 -9.25 -2.70 0.50
CA PRO A 18 -10.63 -2.38 0.88
C PRO A 18 -11.65 -3.07 -0.05
N GLY A 19 -12.55 -3.86 0.55
CA GLY A 19 -13.65 -4.54 -0.16
C GLY A 19 -13.30 -5.90 -0.77
N LEU A 20 -12.04 -6.33 -0.73
CA LEU A 20 -11.57 -7.67 -1.16
C LEU A 20 -11.48 -8.67 0.00
N LEU A 21 -11.16 -8.20 1.21
CA LEU A 21 -10.95 -9.08 2.36
C LEU A 21 -12.26 -9.56 2.99
N ARG A 22 -12.33 -10.86 3.29
CA ARG A 22 -13.39 -11.51 4.06
C ARG A 22 -12.84 -12.22 5.29
N CYS A 23 -13.66 -12.30 6.33
CA CYS A 23 -13.30 -12.97 7.57
C CYS A 23 -13.51 -14.48 7.40
N GLY A 24 -12.47 -15.28 7.63
CA GLY A 24 -12.54 -16.74 7.60
C GLY A 24 -13.37 -17.35 8.74
N HIS A 25 -13.71 -16.59 9.79
CA HIS A 25 -14.56 -17.09 10.89
C HIS A 25 -16.05 -16.85 10.64
N CYS A 26 -16.43 -15.74 10.00
CA CYS A 26 -17.84 -15.36 9.86
C CYS A 26 -18.27 -14.99 8.43
N GLY A 27 -17.40 -15.11 7.43
CA GLY A 27 -17.66 -14.88 6.01
C GLY A 27 -17.89 -13.41 5.59
N ARG A 28 -18.02 -12.49 6.56
CA ARG A 28 -18.32 -11.07 6.30
C ARG A 28 -17.09 -10.31 5.81
N LYS A 29 -17.33 -9.25 5.02
CA LYS A 29 -16.27 -8.36 4.54
C LYS A 29 -15.60 -7.61 5.68
N LEU A 30 -14.29 -7.40 5.57
CA LEU A 30 -13.55 -6.57 6.51
C LEU A 30 -13.68 -5.10 6.12
N HIS A 31 -13.77 -4.26 7.13
CA HIS A 31 -13.81 -2.81 6.99
C HIS A 31 -12.46 -2.20 7.34
N VAL A 32 -12.19 -1.07 6.70
CA VAL A 32 -10.99 -0.27 6.96
C VAL A 32 -11.23 0.66 8.14
N HIS A 33 -10.25 0.77 9.01
CA HIS A 33 -10.17 1.79 10.05
C HIS A 33 -8.76 2.37 10.06
N TYR A 34 -8.66 3.69 10.03
CA TYR A 34 -7.39 4.41 10.17
C TYR A 34 -7.22 4.90 11.60
N SER A 35 -6.02 4.73 12.15
CA SER A 35 -5.59 5.35 13.40
C SER A 35 -4.33 6.16 13.09
N GLY A 36 -4.51 7.47 12.87
CA GLY A 36 -3.46 8.31 12.28
C GLY A 36 -3.12 7.86 10.86
N LYS A 37 -1.83 7.69 10.56
CA LYS A 37 -1.35 7.19 9.27
C LYS A 37 -1.45 5.67 9.11
N LEU A 38 -1.76 4.93 10.18
CA LEU A 38 -1.80 3.46 10.15
C LEU A 38 -3.21 2.96 9.86
N GLY A 39 -3.35 2.29 8.71
CA GLY A 39 -4.57 1.60 8.30
C GLY A 39 -4.67 0.16 8.83
N ARG A 40 -5.87 -0.26 9.18
CA ARG A 40 -6.17 -1.60 9.70
C ARG A 40 -7.46 -2.15 9.12
N TYR A 41 -7.50 -3.45 8.90
CA TYR A 41 -8.69 -4.19 8.56
C TYR A 41 -9.31 -4.81 9.80
N HIS A 42 -10.62 -4.67 9.97
CA HIS A 42 -11.33 -5.27 11.09
C HIS A 42 -12.69 -5.82 10.65
N CYS A 43 -13.09 -6.93 11.26
CA CYS A 43 -14.42 -7.46 11.11
C CYS A 43 -15.34 -6.82 12.16
N SER A 44 -16.34 -6.06 11.72
CA SER A 44 -17.33 -5.39 12.59
C SER A 44 -18.62 -6.19 12.77
N GLY A 45 -18.85 -7.25 11.99
CA GLY A 45 -20.15 -7.92 11.89
C GLY A 45 -20.66 -8.50 13.22
N ALA A 46 -19.81 -9.18 13.99
CA ALA A 46 -20.22 -9.73 15.29
C ALA A 46 -20.53 -8.63 16.32
N ARG A 47 -19.72 -7.56 16.33
CA ARG A 47 -19.93 -6.41 17.22
C ARG A 47 -21.21 -5.64 16.90
N LEU A 48 -21.51 -5.43 15.61
CA LEU A 48 -22.70 -4.70 15.17
C LEU A 48 -24.00 -5.48 15.41
N ASN A 49 -23.98 -6.80 15.20
CA ASN A 49 -25.20 -7.60 15.25
C ASN A 49 -25.47 -8.23 16.62
N HIS A 50 -24.42 -8.49 17.41
CA HIS A 50 -24.52 -9.28 18.65
C HIS A 50 -23.88 -8.59 19.86
N GLY A 51 -23.33 -7.37 19.70
CA GLY A 51 -22.68 -6.64 20.80
C GLY A 51 -21.39 -7.28 21.34
N THR A 52 -20.88 -8.34 20.69
CA THR A 52 -19.71 -9.09 21.14
C THR A 52 -18.39 -8.43 20.71
N GLU A 53 -17.27 -9.01 21.14
CA GLU A 53 -15.94 -8.64 20.63
C GLU A 53 -15.82 -8.81 19.11
N ARG A 54 -14.85 -8.10 18.52
CA ARG A 54 -14.58 -8.14 17.07
C ARG A 54 -13.98 -9.49 16.70
N CYS A 55 -14.46 -10.13 15.63
CA CYS A 55 -13.94 -11.45 15.20
C CYS A 55 -12.43 -11.42 14.95
N ILE A 56 -11.98 -10.54 14.05
CA ILE A 56 -10.56 -10.40 13.71
C ILE A 56 -10.20 -8.95 13.44
N SER A 57 -8.92 -8.65 13.67
CA SER A 57 -8.30 -7.39 13.32
C SER A 57 -6.88 -7.64 12.80
N VAL A 58 -6.56 -7.07 11.65
CA VAL A 58 -5.32 -7.30 10.90
C VAL A 58 -4.71 -5.96 10.49
N SER A 59 -3.41 -5.77 10.74
CA SER A 59 -2.67 -4.61 10.23
C SER A 59 -2.65 -4.60 8.71
N GLY A 60 -2.96 -3.44 8.12
CA GLY A 60 -2.97 -3.29 6.67
C GLY A 60 -1.57 -3.40 6.05
N LEU A 61 -0.54 -2.89 6.72
CA LEU A 61 0.81 -2.82 6.17
C LEU A 61 1.42 -4.20 5.88
N SER A 62 1.26 -5.15 6.81
CA SER A 62 1.82 -6.50 6.63
C SER A 62 1.04 -7.33 5.59
N ILE A 63 -0.28 -7.20 5.58
CA ILE A 63 -1.14 -8.02 4.71
C ILE A 63 -1.15 -7.47 3.28
N ASP A 64 -1.16 -6.15 3.10
CA ASP A 64 -1.10 -5.50 1.78
C ASP A 64 0.23 -5.80 1.10
N ALA A 65 1.35 -5.71 1.82
CA ALA A 65 2.67 -6.02 1.27
C ALA A 65 2.79 -7.49 0.85
N ALA A 66 2.32 -8.43 1.69
CA ALA A 66 2.37 -9.85 1.38
C ALA A 66 1.51 -10.22 0.16
N ILE A 67 0.28 -9.70 0.09
CA ILE A 67 -0.63 -9.97 -1.02
C ILE A 67 -0.16 -9.26 -2.29
N ALA A 68 0.33 -8.02 -2.19
CA ALA A 68 0.89 -7.31 -3.34
C ALA A 68 2.09 -8.06 -3.91
N HIS A 69 3.00 -8.54 -3.06
CA HIS A 69 4.14 -9.34 -3.49
C HIS A 69 3.71 -10.62 -4.20
N GLU A 70 2.73 -11.34 -3.65
CA GLU A 70 2.19 -12.54 -4.29
C GLU A 70 1.56 -12.24 -5.66
N VAL A 71 0.74 -11.20 -5.73
CA VAL A 71 0.12 -10.77 -6.98
C VAL A 71 1.17 -10.35 -8.00
N LEU A 72 2.18 -9.58 -7.61
CA LEU A 72 3.28 -9.21 -8.49
C LEU A 72 4.07 -10.44 -8.94
N ARG A 73 4.33 -11.42 -8.07
CA ARG A 73 5.01 -12.66 -8.43
C ARG A 73 4.26 -13.42 -9.51
N VAL A 74 2.94 -13.51 -9.39
CA VAL A 74 2.08 -14.16 -10.40
C VAL A 74 1.98 -13.32 -11.68
N LEU A 75 1.95 -11.99 -11.57
CA LEU A 75 1.87 -11.06 -12.70
C LEU A 75 3.23 -10.78 -13.39
N LYS A 76 4.32 -11.42 -12.95
CA LYS A 76 5.60 -11.37 -13.68
C LYS A 76 5.40 -11.79 -15.15
N PRO A 77 6.32 -11.43 -16.07
CA PRO A 77 6.13 -11.63 -17.52
C PRO A 77 5.65 -13.04 -17.92
N LEU A 78 6.03 -14.09 -17.18
CA LEU A 78 5.53 -15.45 -17.39
C LEU A 78 4.01 -15.60 -17.15
N GLY A 79 3.45 -14.90 -16.16
CA GLY A 79 2.01 -14.88 -15.92
C GLY A 79 1.24 -13.99 -16.89
N ILE A 80 1.85 -12.92 -17.41
CA ILE A 80 1.25 -12.13 -18.50
C ILE A 80 1.21 -12.95 -19.79
N ASP A 81 2.28 -13.66 -20.15
CA ASP A 81 2.28 -14.55 -21.31
C ASP A 81 1.21 -15.66 -21.18
N ALA A 82 1.07 -16.24 -19.98
CA ALA A 82 0.01 -17.21 -19.71
C ALA A 82 -1.40 -16.60 -19.85
N ALA A 83 -1.60 -15.36 -19.37
CA ALA A 83 -2.88 -14.65 -19.51
C ALA A 83 -3.20 -14.31 -20.97
N VAL A 84 -2.20 -13.87 -21.76
CA VAL A 84 -2.34 -13.62 -23.20
C VAL A 84 -2.74 -14.90 -23.93
N LYS A 85 -2.03 -16.01 -23.68
CA LYS A 85 -2.37 -17.33 -24.25
C LYS A 85 -3.77 -17.79 -23.84
N ALA A 86 -4.19 -17.53 -22.61
CA ALA A 86 -5.54 -17.86 -22.15
C ALA A 86 -6.61 -17.03 -22.88
N ILE A 87 -6.37 -15.74 -23.14
CA ILE A 87 -7.27 -14.88 -23.92
C ILE A 87 -7.37 -15.39 -25.37
N GLU A 88 -6.25 -15.75 -25.99
CA GLU A 88 -6.21 -16.33 -27.33
C GLU A 88 -6.95 -17.68 -27.38
N THR A 89 -6.75 -18.55 -26.39
CA THR A 89 -7.46 -19.83 -26.28
C THR A 89 -8.96 -19.60 -26.08
N GLN A 90 -9.36 -18.69 -25.18
CA GLN A 90 -10.76 -18.37 -24.94
C GLN A 90 -11.45 -17.74 -26.15
N SER A 91 -10.74 -16.91 -26.93
CA SER A 91 -11.29 -16.32 -28.15
C SER A 91 -11.44 -17.33 -29.30
N SER A 92 -10.66 -18.41 -29.29
CA SER A 92 -10.73 -19.49 -30.27
C SER A 92 -11.69 -20.62 -29.87
N GLU A 93 -11.94 -20.83 -28.58
CA GLU A 93 -12.88 -21.84 -28.10
C GLU A 93 -14.34 -21.46 -28.34
N VAL A 94 -15.09 -22.40 -28.97
CA VAL A 94 -16.54 -22.31 -29.07
C VAL A 94 -17.13 -22.63 -27.71
N THR A 95 -17.72 -21.62 -27.06
CA THR A 95 -18.30 -21.79 -25.71
C THR A 95 -19.45 -22.82 -25.73
N ALA A 96 -19.74 -23.44 -24.58
CA ALA A 96 -20.89 -24.35 -24.47
C ALA A 96 -22.21 -23.68 -24.87
N GLY A 97 -22.37 -22.38 -24.58
CA GLY A 97 -23.52 -21.58 -25.00
C GLY A 97 -23.60 -21.41 -26.51
N GLU A 98 -22.47 -21.15 -27.18
CA GLU A 98 -22.41 -21.08 -28.65
C GLU A 98 -22.79 -22.41 -29.31
N ARG A 99 -22.32 -23.53 -28.76
CA ARG A 99 -22.71 -24.87 -29.25
C ARG A 99 -24.21 -25.11 -29.11
N GLN A 100 -24.78 -24.77 -27.95
CA GLN A 100 -26.22 -24.91 -27.71
C GLN A 100 -27.03 -24.08 -28.72
N GLN A 101 -26.66 -22.81 -28.92
CA GLN A 101 -27.34 -21.92 -29.86
C GLN A 101 -27.22 -22.40 -31.32
N ARG A 102 -26.07 -22.95 -31.72
CA ARG A 102 -25.91 -23.57 -33.05
C ARG A 102 -26.81 -24.79 -33.24
N LEU A 103 -26.95 -25.63 -32.22
CA LEU A 103 -27.86 -26.78 -32.25
C LEU A 103 -29.33 -26.33 -32.33
N SER A 104 -29.72 -25.32 -31.54
CA SER A 104 -31.06 -24.72 -31.61
C SER A 104 -31.36 -24.13 -32.99
N LEU A 105 -30.40 -23.44 -33.62
CA LEU A 105 -30.54 -22.95 -34.99
C LEU A 105 -30.71 -24.10 -35.99
N GLN A 106 -29.94 -25.17 -35.84
CA GLN A 106 -30.05 -26.35 -36.71
C GLN A 106 -31.43 -27.00 -36.60
N GLN A 107 -31.96 -27.14 -35.38
CA GLN A 107 -33.30 -27.65 -35.15
C GLN A 107 -34.38 -26.74 -35.75
N ALA A 108 -34.32 -25.43 -35.50
CA ALA A 108 -35.30 -24.48 -36.04
C ALA A 108 -35.31 -24.47 -37.58
N ARG A 109 -34.12 -24.57 -38.21
CA ARG A 109 -34.01 -24.68 -39.68
C ARG A 109 -34.63 -25.97 -40.21
N TYR A 110 -34.46 -27.08 -39.49
CA TYR A 110 -35.11 -28.34 -39.85
C TYR A 110 -36.63 -28.24 -39.77
N GLU A 111 -37.16 -27.67 -38.69
CA GLU A 111 -38.60 -27.48 -38.49
C GLU A 111 -39.21 -26.56 -39.55
N ALA A 112 -38.53 -25.45 -39.89
CA ALA A 112 -38.96 -24.56 -40.98
C ALA A 112 -38.97 -25.28 -42.34
N ALA A 113 -37.95 -26.08 -42.64
CA ALA A 113 -37.91 -26.88 -43.87
C ALA A 113 -38.99 -27.97 -43.90
N HIS A 114 -39.31 -28.57 -42.75
CA HIS A 114 -40.38 -29.55 -42.63
C HIS A 114 -41.76 -28.91 -42.83
N ALA A 115 -42.04 -27.78 -42.17
CA ALA A 115 -43.29 -27.04 -42.33
C ALA A 115 -43.50 -26.59 -43.78
N ARG A 116 -42.43 -26.14 -44.45
CA ARG A 116 -42.47 -25.83 -45.89
C ARG A 116 -42.90 -27.03 -46.73
N ARG A 117 -42.29 -28.21 -46.53
CA ARG A 117 -42.66 -29.43 -47.27
C ARG A 117 -44.12 -29.83 -47.04
N GLN A 118 -44.65 -29.62 -45.83
CA GLN A 118 -46.07 -29.89 -45.54
C GLN A 118 -47.00 -28.93 -46.27
N TYR A 119 -46.64 -27.63 -46.31
CA TYR A 119 -47.38 -26.62 -47.06
C TYR A 119 -47.35 -26.93 -48.57
N ASP A 120 -46.19 -27.23 -49.13
CA ASP A 120 -46.01 -27.54 -50.56
C ASP A 120 -46.80 -28.79 -51.01
N ALA A 121 -47.11 -29.71 -50.08
CA ALA A 121 -47.82 -30.96 -50.36
C ALA A 121 -49.36 -30.86 -50.24
N VAL A 122 -49.91 -29.76 -49.74
CA VAL A 122 -51.37 -29.62 -49.52
C VAL A 122 -52.09 -29.26 -50.83
N ASP A 123 -53.29 -29.81 -51.04
CA ASP A 123 -54.16 -29.39 -52.13
C ASP A 123 -54.66 -27.94 -51.87
N PRO A 124 -54.44 -26.99 -52.81
CA PRO A 124 -54.92 -25.61 -52.68
C PRO A 124 -56.44 -25.48 -52.46
N ALA A 125 -57.25 -26.47 -52.85
CA ALA A 125 -58.69 -26.49 -52.59
C ALA A 125 -59.01 -26.55 -51.09
N ASN A 126 -58.12 -27.10 -50.25
CA ASN A 126 -58.26 -27.18 -48.80
C ASN A 126 -57.79 -25.90 -48.11
N ARG A 127 -58.46 -24.78 -48.41
CA ARG A 127 -58.04 -23.42 -48.04
C ARG A 127 -57.73 -23.21 -46.55
N LEU A 128 -58.50 -23.82 -45.65
CA LEU A 128 -58.28 -23.71 -44.21
C LEU A 128 -57.01 -24.43 -43.75
N VAL A 129 -56.71 -25.59 -44.35
CA VAL A 129 -55.51 -26.38 -44.04
C VAL A 129 -54.27 -25.67 -44.58
N ALA A 130 -54.35 -25.14 -45.81
CA ALA A 130 -53.27 -24.35 -46.41
C ALA A 130 -52.93 -23.11 -45.56
N GLY A 131 -53.94 -22.36 -45.09
CA GLY A 131 -53.73 -21.18 -44.24
C GLY A 131 -53.09 -21.50 -42.88
N GLU A 132 -53.46 -22.63 -42.26
CA GLU A 132 -52.84 -23.06 -41.01
C GLU A 132 -51.39 -23.55 -41.21
N LEU A 133 -51.11 -24.27 -42.30
CA LEU A 133 -49.74 -24.69 -42.64
C LEU A 133 -48.84 -23.50 -42.99
N GLU A 134 -49.37 -22.50 -43.68
CA GLU A 134 -48.69 -21.23 -43.95
C GLU A 134 -48.36 -20.49 -42.64
N ARG A 135 -49.32 -20.39 -41.72
CA ARG A 135 -49.10 -19.79 -40.39
C ARG A 135 -47.97 -20.50 -39.64
N ARG A 136 -47.99 -21.83 -39.59
CA ARG A 136 -46.93 -22.64 -38.94
C ARG A 136 -45.57 -22.47 -39.59
N TRP A 137 -45.53 -22.39 -40.92
CA TRP A 137 -44.28 -22.16 -41.64
C TRP A 137 -43.72 -20.76 -41.34
N ASN A 138 -44.57 -19.73 -41.34
CA ASN A 138 -44.20 -18.37 -40.97
C ASN A 138 -43.67 -18.29 -39.53
N GLU A 139 -44.30 -18.98 -38.57
CA GLU A 139 -43.83 -19.07 -37.19
C GLU A 139 -42.45 -19.74 -37.07
N ALA A 140 -42.23 -20.82 -37.82
CA ALA A 140 -40.94 -21.49 -37.85
C ALA A 140 -39.84 -20.62 -38.47
N LEU A 141 -40.16 -19.83 -39.51
CA LEU A 141 -39.24 -18.85 -40.09
C LEU A 141 -38.91 -17.72 -39.11
N GLN A 142 -39.91 -17.22 -38.39
CA GLN A 142 -39.71 -16.21 -37.35
C GLN A 142 -38.77 -16.72 -36.25
N ALA A 143 -38.92 -17.99 -35.84
CA ALA A 143 -38.05 -18.62 -34.85
C ALA A 143 -36.58 -18.72 -35.34
N VAL A 144 -36.37 -19.10 -36.60
CA VAL A 144 -35.02 -19.11 -37.21
C VAL A 144 -34.40 -17.72 -37.18
N ALA A 145 -35.13 -16.70 -37.63
CA ALA A 145 -34.65 -15.32 -37.65
C ALA A 145 -34.30 -14.78 -36.24
N SER A 146 -35.10 -15.15 -35.23
CA SER A 146 -34.82 -14.80 -33.83
C SER A 146 -33.49 -15.38 -33.36
N ILE A 147 -33.26 -16.67 -33.58
CA ILE A 147 -32.03 -17.36 -33.15
C ILE A 147 -30.82 -16.83 -33.91
N GLU A 148 -30.94 -16.54 -35.21
CA GLU A 148 -29.86 -15.94 -36.00
C GLU A 148 -29.49 -14.55 -35.49
N THR A 149 -30.47 -13.75 -35.08
CA THR A 149 -30.26 -12.43 -34.49
C THR A 149 -29.52 -12.53 -33.15
N GLU A 150 -29.90 -13.49 -32.30
CA GLU A 150 -29.22 -13.77 -31.03
C GLU A 150 -27.76 -14.18 -31.25
N ILE A 151 -27.50 -15.05 -32.23
CA ILE A 151 -26.15 -15.48 -32.59
C ILE A 151 -25.33 -14.29 -33.11
N ALA A 152 -25.89 -13.46 -33.99
CA ALA A 152 -25.22 -12.28 -34.51
C ALA A 152 -24.86 -11.27 -33.40
N ALA A 153 -25.78 -11.04 -32.45
CA ALA A 153 -25.54 -10.18 -31.29
C ALA A 153 -24.45 -10.74 -30.37
N MET A 154 -24.40 -12.06 -30.19
CA MET A 154 -23.35 -12.73 -29.41
C MET A 154 -21.98 -12.59 -30.08
N VAL A 155 -21.89 -12.80 -31.40
CA VAL A 155 -20.66 -12.62 -32.17
C VAL A 155 -20.19 -11.16 -32.12
N ALA A 156 -21.09 -10.20 -32.26
CA ALA A 156 -20.77 -8.77 -32.20
C ALA A 156 -20.26 -8.32 -30.82
N ARG A 157 -20.66 -9.02 -29.74
CA ARG A 157 -20.16 -8.77 -28.37
C ARG A 157 -18.79 -9.38 -28.10
N ARG A 158 -18.26 -10.22 -29.00
CA ARG A 158 -16.96 -10.87 -28.80
C ARG A 158 -15.86 -9.80 -28.90
N PRO A 159 -14.96 -9.69 -27.91
CA PRO A 159 -13.83 -8.77 -28.00
C PRO A 159 -12.90 -9.19 -29.16
N PRO A 160 -12.31 -8.22 -29.87
CA PRO A 160 -11.33 -8.53 -30.92
C PRO A 160 -10.11 -9.24 -30.33
N PRO A 161 -9.42 -10.10 -31.12
CA PRO A 161 -8.16 -10.67 -30.69
C PRO A 161 -7.11 -9.58 -30.48
N LEU A 162 -6.17 -9.83 -29.56
CA LEU A 162 -5.07 -8.92 -29.27
C LEU A 162 -4.15 -8.83 -30.50
N ARG A 163 -3.72 -7.61 -30.85
CA ARG A 163 -2.70 -7.41 -31.89
C ARG A 163 -1.30 -7.70 -31.33
N GLU A 164 -0.35 -8.08 -32.19
CA GLU A 164 1.03 -8.38 -31.74
C GLU A 164 1.67 -7.17 -31.04
N GLN A 165 1.43 -5.96 -31.54
CA GLN A 165 1.93 -4.74 -30.89
C GLN A 165 1.37 -4.53 -29.47
N GLU A 166 0.10 -4.87 -29.25
CA GLU A 166 -0.52 -4.79 -27.92
C GLU A 166 0.04 -5.88 -27.00
N ARG A 167 0.32 -7.06 -27.55
CA ARG A 167 0.98 -8.16 -26.83
C ARG A 167 2.39 -7.77 -26.37
N GLU A 168 3.22 -7.21 -27.25
CA GLU A 168 4.55 -6.73 -26.89
C GLU A 168 4.51 -5.64 -25.81
N GLN A 169 3.57 -4.70 -25.92
CA GLN A 169 3.37 -3.65 -24.91
C GLN A 169 2.96 -4.23 -23.55
N LEU A 170 2.04 -5.20 -23.51
CA LEU A 170 1.63 -5.87 -22.27
C LEU A 170 2.81 -6.62 -21.62
N MET A 171 3.65 -7.27 -22.41
CA MET A 171 4.83 -7.98 -21.93
C MET A 171 5.87 -7.01 -21.32
N ALA A 172 6.12 -5.88 -21.98
CA ALA A 172 7.01 -4.84 -21.46
C ALA A 172 6.48 -4.25 -20.14
N LEU A 173 5.18 -3.96 -20.07
CA LEU A 173 4.54 -3.46 -18.85
C LEU A 173 4.65 -4.46 -17.68
N GLY A 174 4.59 -5.76 -17.95
CA GLY A 174 4.80 -6.79 -16.93
C GLY A 174 6.17 -6.80 -16.31
N ALA A 175 7.21 -6.55 -17.13
CA ALA A 175 8.59 -6.48 -16.67
C ALA A 175 8.83 -5.27 -15.74
N ASP A 176 8.19 -4.14 -16.04
CA ASP A 176 8.36 -2.89 -15.27
C ASP A 176 7.40 -2.75 -14.09
N LEU A 177 6.43 -3.65 -13.94
CA LEU A 177 5.34 -3.52 -12.97
C LEU A 177 5.84 -3.49 -11.52
N GLU A 178 6.77 -4.36 -11.15
CA GLU A 178 7.33 -4.42 -9.79
C GLU A 178 8.08 -3.13 -9.43
N ARG A 179 8.81 -2.57 -10.41
CA ARG A 179 9.53 -1.29 -10.26
C ARG A 179 8.57 -0.12 -10.11
N ALA A 180 7.49 -0.08 -10.88
CA ALA A 180 6.46 0.94 -10.78
C ALA A 180 5.70 0.86 -9.44
N TRP A 181 5.46 -0.35 -8.94
CA TRP A 181 4.75 -0.58 -7.68
C TRP A 181 5.54 -0.11 -6.45
N LEU A 182 6.87 -0.27 -6.47
CA LEU A 182 7.76 0.07 -5.35
C LEU A 182 8.33 1.50 -5.43
N HIS A 183 7.93 2.30 -6.44
CA HIS A 183 8.56 3.60 -6.69
C HIS A 183 8.31 4.59 -5.52
N PRO A 184 9.35 5.26 -4.97
CA PRO A 184 9.22 6.14 -3.80
C PRO A 184 8.32 7.37 -4.02
N ALA A 185 8.16 7.82 -5.27
CA ALA A 185 7.23 8.88 -5.65
C ALA A 185 5.77 8.39 -5.84
N ALA A 186 5.44 7.17 -5.37
CA ALA A 186 4.09 6.63 -5.45
C ALA A 186 3.09 7.58 -4.78
N THR A 187 2.24 8.20 -5.59
CA THR A 187 1.20 9.13 -5.14
C THR A 187 -0.11 8.39 -4.87
N ALA A 188 -1.14 9.10 -4.41
CA ALA A 188 -2.50 8.58 -4.32
C ALA A 188 -3.01 7.95 -5.64
N ALA A 189 -2.54 8.45 -6.79
CA ALA A 189 -2.84 7.88 -8.10
C ALA A 189 -2.21 6.49 -8.28
N THR A 190 -0.99 6.27 -7.79
CA THR A 190 -0.34 4.95 -7.78
C THR A 190 -1.10 3.96 -6.90
N ALA A 191 -1.55 4.37 -5.71
CA ALA A 191 -2.37 3.53 -4.85
C ALA A 191 -3.72 3.16 -5.48
N ALA A 192 -4.38 4.11 -6.17
CA ALA A 192 -5.62 3.82 -6.90
C ALA A 192 -5.40 2.79 -8.03
N THR A 193 -4.31 2.91 -8.79
CA THR A 193 -3.94 1.94 -9.83
C THR A 193 -3.62 0.57 -9.24
N CYS A 194 -2.86 0.50 -8.15
CA CYS A 194 -2.57 -0.76 -7.44
C CYS A 194 -3.86 -1.47 -7.00
N LYS A 195 -4.84 -0.73 -6.46
CA LYS A 195 -6.16 -1.27 -6.10
C LYS A 195 -6.91 -1.84 -7.31
N ARG A 196 -6.81 -1.18 -8.47
CA ARG A 196 -7.44 -1.66 -9.71
C ARG A 196 -6.80 -2.97 -10.15
N ILE A 197 -5.47 -3.05 -10.16
CA ILE A 197 -4.73 -4.27 -10.51
C ILE A 197 -5.12 -5.43 -9.58
N LEU A 198 -5.10 -5.21 -8.26
CA LEU A 198 -5.49 -6.25 -7.30
C LEU A 198 -6.93 -6.72 -7.50
N ARG A 199 -7.87 -5.81 -7.77
CA ARG A 199 -9.27 -6.17 -8.04
C ARG A 199 -9.47 -6.88 -9.36
N THR A 200 -8.59 -6.66 -10.34
CA THR A 200 -8.60 -7.37 -11.62
C THR A 200 -8.02 -8.77 -11.47
N ALA A 201 -6.99 -8.96 -10.65
CA ALA A 201 -6.37 -10.26 -10.44
C ALA A 201 -7.15 -11.16 -9.47
N LEU A 202 -7.69 -10.57 -8.39
CA LEU A 202 -8.33 -11.28 -7.28
C LEU A 202 -9.84 -11.10 -7.29
N SER A 203 -10.57 -12.18 -7.00
CA SER A 203 -12.02 -12.15 -6.76
C SER A 203 -12.33 -11.80 -5.32
N GLU A 204 -11.65 -12.44 -4.37
CA GLU A 204 -11.70 -12.15 -2.94
C GLU A 204 -10.48 -12.72 -2.22
N VAL A 205 -10.30 -12.32 -0.97
CA VAL A 205 -9.26 -12.88 -0.09
C VAL A 205 -9.89 -13.25 1.24
N ILE A 206 -9.83 -14.53 1.60
CA ILE A 206 -10.32 -15.03 2.89
C ILE A 206 -9.18 -14.97 3.89
N VAL A 207 -9.40 -14.28 5.00
CA VAL A 207 -8.39 -14.07 6.03
C VAL A 207 -8.83 -14.67 7.35
N ARG A 208 -8.03 -15.58 7.89
CA ARG A 208 -8.17 -16.16 9.22
C ARG A 208 -6.97 -15.76 10.07
N ARG A 209 -7.21 -15.45 11.34
CA ARG A 209 -6.14 -15.07 12.27
C ARG A 209 -6.03 -16.12 13.36
N ASP A 210 -4.82 -16.62 13.56
CA ASP A 210 -4.47 -17.51 14.66
C ASP A 210 -3.27 -16.91 15.43
N GLY A 211 -3.56 -16.23 16.53
CA GLY A 211 -2.56 -15.49 17.32
C GLY A 211 -1.80 -14.44 16.51
N ALA A 212 -0.51 -14.73 16.25
CA ALA A 212 0.42 -13.91 15.46
C ALA A 212 0.45 -14.27 13.97
N ILE A 213 -0.14 -15.40 13.57
CA ILE A 213 -0.14 -15.89 12.20
C ILE A 213 -1.47 -15.50 11.55
N ILE A 214 -1.37 -15.01 10.32
CA ILE A 214 -2.52 -14.65 9.50
C ILE A 214 -2.48 -15.57 8.29
N HIS A 215 -3.47 -16.45 8.18
CA HIS A 215 -3.68 -17.28 7.01
C HIS A 215 -4.56 -16.51 6.04
N ALA A 216 -4.08 -16.31 4.81
CA ALA A 216 -4.82 -15.67 3.75
C ALA A 216 -4.94 -16.62 2.57
N VAL A 217 -6.17 -16.85 2.11
CA VAL A 217 -6.44 -17.62 0.89
C VAL A 217 -6.88 -16.62 -0.18
N LEU A 218 -6.07 -16.51 -1.23
CA LEU A 218 -6.30 -15.61 -2.35
C LEU A 218 -7.10 -16.37 -3.40
N HIS A 219 -8.31 -15.90 -3.70
CA HIS A 219 -9.10 -16.44 -4.81
C HIS A 219 -8.81 -15.60 -6.06
N TRP A 220 -8.26 -16.25 -7.08
CA TRP A 220 -7.97 -15.60 -8.35
C TRP A 220 -9.22 -15.54 -9.22
N GLN A 221 -9.31 -14.55 -10.12
CA GLN A 221 -10.41 -14.50 -11.10
C GLN A 221 -10.44 -15.72 -12.02
N GLY A 222 -9.30 -16.41 -12.21
CA GLY A 222 -9.19 -17.65 -12.99
C GLY A 222 -9.64 -18.93 -12.27
N GLY A 223 -10.20 -18.84 -11.05
CA GLY A 223 -10.69 -19.99 -10.29
C GLY A 223 -9.64 -20.74 -9.46
N ASN A 224 -8.35 -20.46 -9.65
CA ASN A 224 -7.29 -20.97 -8.78
C ASN A 224 -7.31 -20.31 -7.40
N HIS A 225 -6.65 -20.94 -6.44
CA HIS A 225 -6.43 -20.41 -5.09
C HIS A 225 -4.95 -20.49 -4.71
N THR A 226 -4.47 -19.49 -3.97
CA THR A 226 -3.14 -19.50 -3.36
C THR A 226 -3.25 -19.25 -1.87
N GLU A 227 -2.61 -20.09 -1.06
CA GLU A 227 -2.53 -19.90 0.38
C GLU A 227 -1.27 -19.15 0.77
N LEU A 228 -1.41 -18.19 1.68
CA LEU A 228 -0.33 -17.39 2.23
C LEU A 228 -0.37 -17.40 3.75
N GLU A 229 0.79 -17.50 4.35
CA GLU A 229 0.97 -17.29 5.78
C GLU A 229 1.75 -16.00 6.04
N VAL A 230 1.12 -15.08 6.75
CA VAL A 230 1.72 -13.79 7.10
C VAL A 230 1.93 -13.74 8.61
N LYS A 231 3.21 -13.80 9.02
CA LYS A 231 3.60 -13.62 10.43
C LYS A 231 3.54 -12.14 10.78
N GLN A 232 2.64 -11.77 11.68
CA GLN A 232 2.54 -10.41 12.19
C GLN A 232 3.45 -10.25 13.40
N ARG A 233 4.28 -9.20 13.40
CA ARG A 233 5.02 -8.81 14.60
C ARG A 233 4.05 -8.21 15.62
N LEU A 234 3.80 -8.97 16.67
CA LEU A 234 3.07 -8.51 17.84
C LEU A 234 4.08 -7.96 18.86
N ASN A 235 3.73 -6.88 19.56
CA ASN A 235 4.40 -6.48 20.78
C ASN A 235 3.97 -7.41 21.93
N ALA A 236 4.61 -7.27 23.10
CA ALA A 236 4.35 -8.10 24.29
C ALA A 236 2.88 -8.14 24.75
N ALA A 237 2.06 -7.18 24.32
CA ALA A 237 0.62 -7.11 24.60
C ALA A 237 -0.27 -7.64 23.45
N GLY A 238 0.30 -8.36 22.47
CA GLY A 238 -0.46 -8.93 21.34
C GLY A 238 -0.95 -7.90 20.31
N ARG A 239 -0.40 -6.67 20.31
CA ARG A 239 -0.75 -5.58 19.39
C ARG A 239 0.33 -5.39 18.33
N HIS A 240 -0.04 -4.84 17.18
CA HIS A 240 0.90 -4.56 16.09
C HIS A 240 2.11 -3.71 16.55
N ASN A 241 3.33 -4.18 16.27
CA ASN A 241 4.58 -3.45 16.49
C ASN A 241 5.11 -2.92 15.13
N PRO A 242 4.89 -1.64 14.78
CA PRO A 242 5.50 -1.08 13.58
C PRO A 242 7.02 -1.08 13.71
N ARG A 243 7.73 -1.34 12.62
CA ARG A 243 9.19 -1.23 12.57
C ARG A 243 9.59 0.21 12.88
N ILE A 244 10.15 0.43 14.06
CA ILE A 244 10.89 1.65 14.36
C ILE A 244 12.20 1.56 13.53
N PRO A 245 12.57 2.57 12.74
CA PRO A 245 13.86 2.58 12.05
C PRO A 245 14.98 2.40 13.09
N ASP A 246 15.96 1.55 12.83
CA ASP A 246 17.05 1.28 13.78
C ASP A 246 17.78 2.57 14.21
N ASP A 247 17.82 3.55 13.30
CA ASP A 247 18.32 4.93 13.53
C ASP A 247 17.60 5.66 14.67
N ALA A 248 16.30 5.42 14.88
CA ALA A 248 15.53 6.10 15.92
C ALA A 248 15.84 5.54 17.32
N ILE A 249 16.20 4.25 17.42
CA ILE A 249 16.63 3.64 18.69
C ILE A 249 18.01 4.19 19.05
N ALA A 250 18.94 4.19 18.10
CA ALA A 250 20.28 4.76 18.30
C ALA A 250 20.21 6.25 18.69
N LEU A 251 19.40 7.04 17.97
CA LEU A 251 19.18 8.46 18.28
C LEU A 251 18.59 8.65 19.69
N MET A 252 17.59 7.86 20.07
CA MET A 252 17.00 7.95 21.41
C MET A 252 18.01 7.60 22.50
N HIS A 253 18.85 6.59 22.26
CA HIS A 253 19.89 6.18 23.18
C HIS A 253 20.93 7.30 23.38
N GLU A 254 21.39 7.94 22.31
CA GLU A 254 22.30 9.08 22.43
C GLU A 254 21.66 10.28 23.13
N LEU A 255 20.41 10.63 22.79
CA LEU A 255 19.71 11.76 23.41
C LEU A 255 19.41 11.54 24.90
N ALA A 256 19.11 10.31 25.31
CA ALA A 256 18.86 9.94 26.70
C ALA A 256 20.06 10.19 27.62
N ARG A 257 21.28 10.13 27.08
CA ARG A 257 22.53 10.42 27.80
C ARG A 257 22.85 11.91 27.88
N LEU A 258 22.14 12.74 27.11
CA LEU A 258 22.42 14.16 26.97
C LEU A 258 21.37 15.05 27.63
N MET A 259 20.11 14.62 27.72
CA MET A 259 19.04 15.47 28.23
C MET A 259 17.83 14.69 28.78
N PRO A 260 17.00 15.32 29.63
CA PRO A 260 15.78 14.71 30.16
C PRO A 260 14.71 14.42 29.09
N ASP A 261 13.88 13.40 29.35
CA ASP A 261 12.82 12.91 28.45
C ASP A 261 11.87 14.00 27.90
N ARG A 262 11.60 15.05 28.69
CA ARG A 262 10.76 16.18 28.26
C ARG A 262 11.44 16.99 27.16
N GLN A 263 12.75 17.23 27.26
CA GLN A 263 13.51 17.96 26.25
C GLN A 263 13.70 17.11 24.99
N ILE A 264 13.94 15.80 25.15
CA ILE A 264 13.98 14.85 24.03
C ILE A 264 12.69 14.91 23.22
N ALA A 265 11.53 14.88 23.87
CA ALA A 265 10.24 14.95 23.18
C ALA A 265 10.09 16.24 22.36
N LEU A 266 10.47 17.39 22.92
CA LEU A 266 10.42 18.68 22.23
C LEU A 266 11.37 18.72 21.03
N LEU A 267 12.59 18.19 21.19
CA LEU A 267 13.58 18.13 20.14
C LEU A 267 13.12 17.25 18.98
N LEU A 268 12.69 16.01 19.27
CA LEU A 268 12.21 15.06 18.26
C LEU A 268 11.04 15.62 17.45
N ASN A 269 10.09 16.30 18.12
CA ASN A 269 8.99 16.97 17.43
C ASN A 269 9.47 18.14 16.56
N ARG A 270 10.46 18.92 17.01
CA ARG A 270 11.03 20.04 16.25
C ARG A 270 11.73 19.56 14.98
N ILE A 271 12.46 18.45 15.05
CA ILE A 271 13.12 17.82 13.90
C ILE A 271 12.16 16.94 13.07
N LYS A 272 10.85 16.98 13.37
CA LYS A 272 9.78 16.24 12.67
C LYS A 272 9.95 14.72 12.67
N VAL A 273 10.63 14.17 13.67
CA VAL A 273 10.72 12.71 13.87
C VAL A 273 9.47 12.24 14.59
N ALA A 274 8.67 11.40 13.94
CA ALA A 274 7.47 10.81 14.53
C ALA A 274 7.79 9.46 15.20
N THR A 275 6.94 9.06 16.16
CA THR A 275 6.98 7.69 16.70
C THR A 275 6.66 6.65 15.62
N GLY A 276 6.96 5.37 15.85
CA GLY A 276 6.61 4.29 14.91
C GLY A 276 5.11 4.19 14.57
N ASN A 277 4.24 4.80 15.40
CA ASN A 277 2.80 4.92 15.14
C ASN A 277 2.38 6.25 14.48
N GLY A 278 3.33 7.08 14.03
CA GLY A 278 3.08 8.38 13.42
C GLY A 278 2.62 9.47 14.38
N ASN A 279 2.65 9.24 15.69
CA ASN A 279 2.26 10.21 16.70
C ASN A 279 3.44 11.14 17.07
N ALA A 280 3.11 12.34 17.56
CA ALA A 280 4.06 13.24 18.19
C ALA A 280 4.58 12.68 19.52
N TRP A 281 5.84 13.01 19.84
CA TRP A 281 6.48 12.62 21.09
C TRP A 281 5.94 13.43 22.27
N SER A 282 5.69 12.74 23.37
CA SER A 282 5.44 13.34 24.68
C SER A 282 6.42 12.73 25.68
N GLN A 283 6.62 13.38 26.83
CA GLN A 283 7.48 12.85 27.89
C GLN A 283 7.12 11.40 28.26
N GLY A 284 5.82 11.10 28.40
CA GLY A 284 5.35 9.75 28.69
C GLY A 284 5.65 8.73 27.58
N ARG A 285 5.62 9.15 26.30
CA ARG A 285 5.98 8.28 25.17
C ARG A 285 7.47 8.03 25.08
N VAL A 286 8.30 9.04 25.36
CA VAL A 286 9.76 8.87 25.45
C VAL A 286 10.11 7.91 26.57
N ARG A 287 9.55 8.11 27.78
CA ARG A 287 9.75 7.20 28.91
C ARG A 287 9.32 5.77 28.61
N GLY A 288 8.13 5.59 28.02
CA GLY A 288 7.63 4.28 27.62
C GLY A 288 8.51 3.59 26.57
N PHE A 289 8.99 4.37 25.58
CA PHE A 289 9.90 3.87 24.55
C PHE A 289 11.24 3.44 25.16
N ARG A 290 11.84 4.27 26.01
CA ARG A 290 13.09 3.96 26.70
C ARG A 290 12.98 2.69 27.54
N ASN A 291 11.93 2.58 28.35
CA ASN A 291 11.70 1.38 29.17
C ASN A 291 11.54 0.12 28.33
N HIS A 292 10.86 0.22 27.17
CA HIS A 292 10.68 -0.92 26.27
C HIS A 292 11.99 -1.40 25.62
N HIS A 293 12.94 -0.48 25.42
CA HIS A 293 14.24 -0.74 24.80
C HIS A 293 15.40 -0.75 25.82
N GLU A 294 15.09 -0.82 27.12
CA GLU A 294 16.07 -0.89 28.22
C GLU A 294 17.09 0.27 28.22
N ILE A 295 16.65 1.46 27.78
CA ILE A 295 17.50 2.65 27.72
C ILE A 295 17.47 3.38 29.08
N ALA A 296 18.64 3.53 29.70
CA ALA A 296 18.84 4.21 30.98
C ALA A 296 18.37 5.67 30.97
N CYS A 297 18.01 6.22 32.14
CA CYS A 297 17.57 7.61 32.24
C CYS A 297 18.73 8.58 32.29
N PHE A 298 18.45 9.79 31.82
CA PHE A 298 19.37 10.91 31.91
C PHE A 298 19.84 11.10 33.35
N ARG A 299 21.16 11.17 33.52
CA ARG A 299 21.85 11.48 34.77
C ARG A 299 22.75 12.68 34.52
N GLU A 300 22.58 13.74 35.31
CA GLU A 300 23.38 14.97 35.17
C GLU A 300 24.88 14.69 35.41
N GLU A 301 25.19 13.82 36.36
CA GLU A 301 26.55 13.39 36.72
C GLU A 301 27.30 12.73 35.55
N GLU A 302 26.59 12.14 34.59
CA GLU A 302 27.20 11.40 33.49
C GLU A 302 28.01 12.33 32.56
N TRP A 303 27.64 13.60 32.45
CA TRP A 303 28.41 14.59 31.68
C TRP A 303 29.79 14.80 32.31
N SER A 304 29.82 15.02 33.62
CA SER A 304 31.06 15.22 34.38
C SER A 304 31.93 13.97 34.41
N GLU A 305 31.35 12.77 34.57
CA GLU A 305 32.05 11.49 34.53
C GLU A 305 32.77 11.25 33.18
N ARG A 306 32.16 11.68 32.07
CA ARG A 306 32.77 11.57 30.72
C ARG A 306 33.75 12.71 30.38
N GLY A 307 33.88 13.71 31.24
CA GLY A 307 34.64 14.92 30.94
C GLY A 307 34.03 15.73 29.79
N GLU A 308 32.71 15.67 29.64
CA GLU A 308 31.96 16.38 28.60
C GLU A 308 31.19 17.54 29.22
N ILE A 309 31.17 18.67 28.52
CA ILE A 309 30.49 19.89 28.96
C ILE A 309 29.65 20.49 27.84
N THR A 310 28.67 21.27 28.26
CA THR A 310 27.76 21.98 27.37
C THR A 310 28.45 23.18 26.71
N LEU A 311 27.83 23.72 25.66
CA LEU A 311 28.29 24.95 25.01
C LEU A 311 28.40 26.14 25.98
N ASN A 312 27.46 26.24 26.93
CA ASN A 312 27.43 27.34 27.88
C ASN A 312 28.64 27.28 28.82
N GLU A 313 28.90 26.11 29.39
CA GLU A 313 30.07 25.87 30.25
C GLU A 313 31.38 26.06 29.47
N ALA A 314 31.44 25.62 28.21
CA ALA A 314 32.59 25.87 27.35
C ALA A 314 32.81 27.36 27.10
N ALA A 315 31.74 28.13 26.89
CA ALA A 315 31.83 29.58 26.71
C ALA A 315 32.33 30.27 27.98
N GLU A 316 31.87 29.84 29.15
CA GLU A 316 32.34 30.33 30.46
C GLU A 316 33.82 30.03 30.70
N ILE A 317 34.27 28.80 30.43
CA ILE A 317 35.68 28.37 30.60
C ILE A 317 36.60 29.17 29.69
N VAL A 318 36.21 29.39 28.43
CA VAL A 318 37.00 30.15 27.46
C VAL A 318 36.90 31.66 27.71
N GLY A 319 35.84 32.12 28.39
CA GLY A 319 35.57 33.52 28.70
C GLY A 319 34.96 34.32 27.53
N VAL A 320 34.16 33.66 26.69
CA VAL A 320 33.49 34.27 25.52
C VAL A 320 31.98 34.16 25.64
N CYS A 321 31.22 34.90 24.82
CA CYS A 321 29.76 34.71 24.77
C CYS A 321 29.39 33.43 23.99
N ASN A 322 28.22 32.87 24.27
CA ASN A 322 27.71 31.64 23.63
C ASN A 322 27.73 31.69 22.09
N MET A 323 27.42 32.85 21.50
CA MET A 323 27.46 33.03 20.04
C MET A 323 28.87 32.93 19.47
N THR A 324 29.87 33.44 20.19
CA THR A 324 31.27 33.32 19.79
C THR A 324 31.77 31.89 19.97
N ALA A 325 31.42 31.21 21.07
CA ALA A 325 31.74 29.79 21.25
C ALA A 325 31.11 28.92 20.15
N LEU A 326 29.85 29.19 19.76
CA LEU A 326 29.19 28.53 18.64
C LEU A 326 29.89 28.80 17.30
N ARG A 327 30.37 30.02 17.07
CA ARG A 327 31.17 30.35 15.88
C ARG A 327 32.48 29.58 15.86
N MET A 328 33.16 29.49 17.01
CA MET A 328 34.40 28.74 17.18
C MET A 328 34.21 27.24 16.88
N LEU A 329 33.10 26.64 17.29
CA LEU A 329 32.73 25.27 16.90
C LEU A 329 32.56 25.12 15.39
N ARG A 330 31.81 26.04 14.77
CA ARG A 330 31.56 26.00 13.31
C ARG A 330 32.81 26.21 12.47
N CYS A 331 33.75 27.00 12.97
CA CYS A 331 35.05 27.25 12.34
C CYS A 331 36.11 26.20 12.69
N GLY A 332 35.79 25.20 13.54
CA GLY A 332 36.71 24.13 13.93
C GLY A 332 37.77 24.50 14.96
N THR A 333 37.65 25.67 15.61
CA THR A 333 38.56 26.11 16.69
C THR A 333 38.29 25.36 17.99
N ILE A 334 37.04 24.99 18.24
CA ILE A 334 36.64 24.08 19.33
C ILE A 334 36.14 22.80 18.68
N THR A 335 36.57 21.64 19.17
CA THR A 335 36.04 20.35 18.74
C THR A 335 34.79 20.03 19.54
N GLY A 336 33.67 19.77 18.86
CA GLY A 336 32.43 19.37 19.52
C GLY A 336 31.59 18.48 18.62
N ARG A 337 30.81 17.59 19.23
CA ARG A 337 29.88 16.68 18.54
C ARG A 337 28.45 17.13 18.79
N GLN A 338 27.65 17.15 17.73
CA GLN A 338 26.20 17.32 17.82
C GLN A 338 25.51 16.08 17.23
N VAL A 339 24.65 15.43 18.03
CA VAL A 339 23.97 14.18 17.65
C VAL A 339 22.94 14.39 16.53
N CYS A 340 22.12 15.44 16.66
CA CYS A 340 21.18 15.85 15.64
C CYS A 340 20.98 17.37 15.68
N PRO A 341 20.48 17.99 14.60
CA PRO A 341 20.24 19.43 14.58
C PRO A 341 19.40 19.90 15.77
N GLY A 342 19.94 20.81 16.57
CA GLY A 342 19.27 21.37 17.75
C GLY A 342 19.45 20.56 19.05
N ALA A 343 20.15 19.43 19.01
CA ALA A 343 20.65 18.78 20.22
C ALA A 343 21.77 19.64 20.87
N PRO A 344 22.01 19.52 22.18
CA PRO A 344 23.15 20.15 22.84
C PRO A 344 24.47 19.76 22.18
N TRP A 345 25.41 20.70 22.12
CA TRP A 345 26.79 20.40 21.73
C TRP A 345 27.50 19.70 22.88
N VAL A 346 28.17 18.61 22.55
CA VAL A 346 29.01 17.83 23.45
C VAL A 346 30.46 18.21 23.18
N ILE A 347 31.11 18.84 24.15
CA ILE A 347 32.49 19.32 24.05
C ILE A 347 33.30 18.65 25.15
N LYS A 348 34.48 18.10 24.83
CA LYS A 348 35.35 17.54 25.87
C LYS A 348 36.11 18.66 26.57
N THR A 349 36.18 18.60 27.89
CA THR A 349 36.94 19.58 28.69
C THR A 349 38.41 19.65 28.29
N ALA A 350 39.00 18.51 27.91
CA ALA A 350 40.37 18.42 27.42
C ALA A 350 40.62 19.25 26.15
N ASP A 351 39.63 19.36 25.25
CA ASP A 351 39.75 20.08 23.98
C ASP A 351 39.75 21.61 24.18
N LEU A 352 39.41 22.07 25.39
CA LEU A 352 39.41 23.49 25.76
C LEU A 352 40.68 23.90 26.51
N ALA A 353 41.52 22.94 26.92
CA ALA A 353 42.75 23.18 27.65
C ALA A 353 43.78 23.91 26.75
N GLY A 354 43.78 25.24 26.80
CA GLY A 354 44.69 26.10 26.02
C GLY A 354 44.00 27.27 25.31
N LEU A 355 42.67 27.22 25.19
CA LEU A 355 41.84 28.28 24.60
C LEU A 355 41.44 29.29 25.68
N SER A 356 42.32 30.23 25.99
CA SER A 356 42.02 31.36 26.90
C SER A 356 41.74 32.63 26.11
N ARG A 357 40.79 33.45 26.59
CA ARG A 357 40.45 34.79 26.06
C ARG A 357 41.67 35.66 25.73
N ARG A 358 42.79 35.49 26.46
CA ARG A 358 44.05 36.24 26.23
C ARG A 358 44.83 35.81 24.99
N LYS A 359 44.75 34.53 24.57
CA LYS A 359 45.46 34.04 23.37
C LYS A 359 44.69 34.30 22.06
N LEU A 360 43.38 34.50 22.13
CA LEU A 360 42.49 34.67 20.96
C LEU A 360 42.38 36.12 20.45
N LEU A 361 42.92 37.10 21.18
CA LEU A 361 42.96 38.51 20.75
C LEU A 361 44.12 38.84 19.80
N ALA A 362 44.96 37.86 19.45
CA ALA A 362 46.05 38.04 18.50
C ALA A 362 45.57 37.81 17.04
N ALA A 363 45.01 38.88 16.47
CA ALA A 363 44.91 39.24 15.04
C ALA A 363 43.71 38.76 14.17
N PRO A 364 43.28 39.55 13.15
CA PRO A 364 43.38 41.01 12.99
C PRO A 364 42.00 41.70 12.91
N LEU A 365 41.95 42.98 13.30
CA LEU A 365 41.00 43.93 12.73
C LEU A 365 41.32 43.97 11.23
N THR A 366 40.36 43.49 10.43
CA THR A 366 40.21 43.68 8.98
C THR A 366 41.32 44.51 8.31
N SER A 367 42.09 43.88 7.41
CA SER A 367 43.08 44.51 6.52
C SER A 367 42.41 45.33 5.41
N ASN A 368 41.45 46.19 5.76
CA ASN A 368 40.81 47.11 4.82
C ASN A 368 41.39 48.52 5.03
N PRO A 369 42.20 49.04 4.10
CA PRO A 369 42.76 50.39 4.20
C PRO A 369 41.69 51.51 4.16
N ASP A 370 40.45 51.21 3.78
CA ASP A 370 39.35 52.18 3.68
C ASP A 370 38.44 52.25 4.91
N GLN A 371 38.78 51.52 5.98
CA GLN A 371 37.91 51.44 7.16
C GLN A 371 38.14 52.64 8.09
N GLN A 372 37.26 53.65 8.01
CA GLN A 372 37.27 54.77 8.95
C GLN A 372 36.85 54.30 10.35
N VAL A 373 37.77 54.45 11.31
CA VAL A 373 37.50 54.24 12.73
C VAL A 373 36.82 55.49 13.28
N PHE A 374 35.52 55.39 13.58
CA PHE A 374 34.82 56.43 14.32
C PHE A 374 35.19 56.33 15.81
N GLY A 375 36.04 57.25 16.28
CA GLY A 375 36.27 57.48 17.69
C GLY A 375 35.09 58.23 18.30
N PHE A 376 34.29 57.56 19.11
CA PHE A 376 33.36 58.24 20.02
C PHE A 376 34.14 58.62 21.28
N GLN A 377 34.17 59.92 21.60
CA GLN A 377 34.59 60.44 22.89
C GLN A 377 33.49 60.25 23.94
#